data_AF-A0A7X9BJ55-F1
#
_entry.id   AF-A0A7X9BJ55-F1
#
_cell.length_a   1.000
_cell.length_b   1.000
_cell.length_c   1.000
_cell.angle_alpha   90.00
_cell.angle_beta   90.00
_cell.angle_gamma   90.00
#
_symmetry.space_group_name_H-M   'P 1'
#
loop_
_entity.id
_entity.type
_entity.pdbx_description
1 polymer ?
#
loop_
_entity_poly.entity_id
_entity_poly.type
_entity_poly.pdbx_seq_one_letter_code
_entity_poly.pdbx_strand_id
1 'polypeptide(L)'
;MWFHVGANMDQRIEAYIGTMTATALNLRNAGDESIITLEDPENANRAIGTLDEALKKINKQRADLGAYQNRLEYTIKGLDITSENLQAAESKIRDTDMASEIVELTKNQVLTQSGTAMLAQANQSTQSVLSLLQ
;
A
#
# COMPACT_ATOMS: atom_id res chain seq x y z
N MET A 1 5.58 19.63 -3.22
CA MET A 1 4.30 18.89 -3.30
C MET A 1 4.40 17.65 -2.44
N TRP A 2 3.30 17.18 -1.86
CA TRP A 2 3.30 16.00 -0.98
C TRP A 2 2.55 14.84 -1.65
N PHE A 3 3.14 13.65 -1.60
CA PHE A 3 2.51 12.40 -1.99
C PHE A 3 2.30 11.54 -0.76
N HIS A 4 1.10 11.00 -0.58
CA HIS A 4 0.80 10.04 0.49
C HIS A 4 1.20 8.64 0.00
N VAL A 5 2.01 7.93 0.78
CA VAL A 5 2.63 6.67 0.37
C VAL A 5 2.40 5.62 1.46
N GLY A 6 1.22 5.61 2.06
CA GLY A 6 0.90 4.67 3.13
C GLY A 6 -0.44 4.98 3.80
N ALA A 7 -0.89 4.09 4.67
CA ALA A 7 -2.17 4.19 5.36
C ALA A 7 -2.08 4.92 6.71
N ASN A 8 -0.87 5.13 7.24
CA ASN A 8 -0.64 5.73 8.56
C ASN A 8 -0.25 7.21 8.47
N MET A 9 -0.50 7.94 9.56
CA MET A 9 -0.07 9.34 9.69
C MET A 9 1.43 9.48 9.45
N ASP A 10 1.82 10.58 8.79
CA ASP A 10 3.19 10.94 8.39
C ASP A 10 3.90 10.02 7.38
N GLN A 11 3.21 9.05 6.77
CA GLN A 11 3.73 8.32 5.61
C GLN A 11 3.58 9.14 4.31
N ARG A 12 4.40 10.18 4.17
CA ARG A 12 4.40 11.06 3.00
C ARG A 12 5.79 11.33 2.43
N ILE A 13 5.87 11.49 1.12
CA ILE A 13 7.07 11.92 0.40
C ILE A 13 6.85 13.34 -0.11
N GLU A 14 7.80 14.23 0.19
CA GLU A 14 7.86 15.56 -0.39
C GLU A 14 8.67 15.52 -1.69
N ALA A 15 8.05 15.94 -2.79
CA ALA A 15 8.75 16.18 -4.05
C ALA A 15 8.82 17.68 -4.31
N TYR A 16 10.01 18.16 -4.62
CA TYR A 16 10.24 19.54 -5.02
C TYR A 16 10.60 19.60 -6.50
N ILE A 17 9.90 20.46 -7.24
CA ILE A 17 10.22 20.79 -8.62
C ILE A 17 10.50 22.29 -8.66
N GLY A 18 11.76 22.66 -8.90
CA GLY A 18 12.12 24.05 -9.11
C GLY A 18 11.47 24.59 -10.40
N THR A 19 11.31 25.91 -10.49
CA THR A 19 10.83 26.54 -11.72
C THR A 19 11.85 26.34 -12.84
N MET A 20 11.48 25.63 -13.90
CA MET A 20 12.35 25.33 -15.06
C MET A 20 11.98 26.14 -16.30
N THR A 21 11.46 27.37 -16.12
CA THR A 21 11.14 28.26 -17.23
C THR A 21 12.43 28.82 -17.86
N ALA A 22 12.36 29.23 -19.13
CA ALA A 22 13.51 29.82 -19.83
C ALA A 22 14.11 31.02 -19.08
N THR A 23 13.28 31.81 -18.39
CA THR A 23 13.73 32.91 -17.53
C THR A 23 14.44 32.40 -16.26
N ALA A 24 13.92 31.36 -15.60
CA ALA A 24 14.55 30.78 -14.40
C ALA A 24 15.87 30.03 -14.71
N LEU A 25 16.04 29.60 -15.96
CA LEU A 25 17.24 28.98 -16.49
C LEU A 25 18.23 29.98 -17.11
N ASN A 26 17.96 31.29 -17.01
CA ASN A 26 18.77 32.37 -17.60
C ASN A 26 18.91 32.31 -19.13
N LEU A 27 18.01 31.59 -19.82
CA LEU A 27 17.98 31.51 -21.28
C LEU A 27 17.19 32.67 -21.91
N ARG A 28 16.42 33.39 -21.09
CA ARG A 28 15.64 34.56 -21.46
C ARG A 28 15.86 35.67 -20.44
N ASN A 29 16.18 36.88 -20.89
CA ASN A 29 16.44 38.00 -20.01
C ASN A 29 15.14 38.45 -19.31
N ALA A 30 15.18 38.70 -18.00
CA ALA A 30 14.00 38.93 -17.18
C ALA A 30 13.30 40.27 -17.47
N GLY A 31 13.99 41.22 -18.11
CA GLY A 31 13.46 42.56 -18.41
C GLY A 31 12.84 42.72 -19.79
N ASP A 32 13.42 42.12 -20.82
CA ASP A 32 13.13 42.44 -22.24
C ASP A 32 12.60 41.24 -23.03
N GLU A 33 12.40 40.09 -22.36
CA GLU A 33 12.01 38.80 -22.95
C GLU A 33 12.87 38.29 -24.12
N SER A 34 13.99 38.96 -24.39
CA SER A 34 14.93 38.58 -25.44
C SER A 34 15.61 37.26 -25.10
N ILE A 35 15.67 36.39 -26.10
CA ILE A 35 16.45 35.16 -26.07
C ILE A 35 17.92 35.56 -26.22
N ILE A 36 18.83 34.81 -25.59
CA ILE A 36 20.27 35.04 -25.74
C ILE A 36 20.62 35.11 -27.22
N THR A 37 21.31 36.18 -27.61
CA THR A 37 21.67 36.46 -29.00
C THR A 37 22.91 35.65 -29.41
N LEU A 38 22.94 35.19 -30.67
CA LEU A 38 24.07 34.48 -31.27
C LEU A 38 24.77 35.31 -32.36
N GLU A 39 24.52 36.62 -32.39
CA GLU A 39 24.97 37.51 -33.47
C GLU A 39 26.50 37.71 -33.47
N ASP A 40 27.12 37.73 -32.28
CA ASP A 40 28.58 37.89 -32.14
C ASP A 40 29.26 36.61 -31.65
N PRO A 41 30.53 36.36 -32.02
CA PRO A 41 31.31 35.22 -31.52
C PRO A 41 31.42 35.18 -30.00
N GLU A 42 31.53 36.34 -29.34
CA GLU A 42 31.59 36.43 -27.87
C GLU A 42 30.23 36.09 -27.23
N ASN A 43 29.13 36.59 -27.80
CA ASN A 43 27.78 36.32 -27.34
C ASN A 43 27.40 34.84 -27.52
N ALA A 44 27.79 34.24 -28.65
CA ALA A 44 27.63 32.81 -28.88
C ALA A 44 28.39 31.95 -27.85
N ASN A 45 29.62 32.35 -27.48
CA ASN A 45 30.40 31.62 -26.47
C ASN A 45 29.77 31.72 -25.06
N ARG A 46 29.26 32.90 -24.70
CA ARG A 46 28.50 33.08 -23.44
C ARG A 46 27.19 32.27 -23.45
N ALA A 47 26.50 32.23 -24.58
CA ALA A 47 25.27 31.45 -24.75
C ALA A 47 25.50 29.96 -24.47
N ILE A 48 26.58 29.39 -24.99
CA ILE A 48 26.96 27.98 -24.74
C ILE A 48 27.15 27.73 -23.24
N GLY A 49 27.86 28.62 -22.54
CA GLY A 49 28.06 28.50 -21.09
C GLY A 49 26.74 28.54 -20.30
N THR A 50 25.85 29.48 -20.63
CA THR A 50 24.53 29.56 -19.99
C THR A 50 23.64 28.35 -20.30
N LEU A 51 23.73 27.80 -21.52
CA LEU A 51 22.98 26.61 -21.90
C LEU A 51 23.49 25.36 -21.14
N ASP A 52 24.81 25.23 -20.96
CA ASP A 52 25.41 24.14 -20.19
C ASP A 52 24.98 24.19 -18.71
N GLU A 53 24.94 25.39 -18.10
CA GLU A 53 24.40 25.55 -16.75
C GLU A 53 22.90 25.22 -16.66
N ALA A 54 22.11 25.65 -17.64
CA ALA A 54 20.69 25.33 -17.72
C ALA A 54 20.48 23.81 -17.83
N LEU A 55 21.25 23.13 -18.68
CA LEU A 55 21.21 21.68 -18.84
C LEU A 55 21.61 20.97 -17.55
N LYS A 56 22.65 21.43 -16.83
CA LYS A 56 23.04 20.89 -15.53
C LYS A 56 21.91 21.00 -14.51
N LYS A 57 21.20 22.14 -14.45
CA LYS A 57 20.04 22.32 -13.56
C LYS A 57 18.89 21.36 -13.90
N ILE A 58 18.56 21.23 -15.19
CA ILE A 58 17.52 20.30 -15.65
C ILE A 58 17.90 18.85 -15.31
N ASN A 59 19.14 18.45 -15.61
CA ASN A 59 19.62 17.10 -15.37
C ASN A 59 19.62 16.78 -13.87
N LYS A 60 19.99 17.74 -13.01
CA LYS A 60 19.87 17.60 -11.56
C LYS A 60 18.42 17.38 -11.14
N GLN A 61 17.49 18.21 -11.61
CA GLN A 61 16.07 18.05 -11.32
C GLN A 61 15.53 16.69 -11.80
N ARG A 62 15.95 16.20 -12.97
CA ARG A 62 15.57 14.87 -13.48
C ARG A 62 16.15 13.74 -12.62
N ALA A 63 17.39 13.88 -12.16
CA ALA A 63 18.02 12.91 -11.26
C ALA A 63 17.27 12.85 -9.92
N ASP A 64 16.90 14.00 -9.35
CA ASP A 64 16.11 14.09 -8.12
C ASP A 64 14.73 13.43 -8.30
N LEU A 65 14.05 13.68 -9.42
CA LEU A 65 12.79 13.01 -9.77
C LEU A 65 12.94 11.49 -9.90
N GLY A 66 14.02 11.02 -10.52
CA GLY A 66 14.33 9.59 -10.60
C GLY A 66 14.61 8.98 -9.23
N ALA A 67 15.27 9.71 -8.32
CA ALA A 67 15.47 9.27 -6.95
C ALA A 67 14.14 9.17 -6.18
N TYR A 68 13.24 10.14 -6.34
CA TYR A 68 11.89 10.07 -5.77
C TYR A 68 11.09 8.87 -6.32
N GLN A 69 11.19 8.58 -7.62
CA GLN A 69 10.55 7.41 -8.22
C GLN A 69 11.08 6.09 -7.61
N ASN A 70 12.39 5.94 -7.47
CA ASN A 70 12.98 4.76 -6.84
C ASN A 70 12.53 4.59 -5.39
N ARG A 71 12.48 5.69 -4.61
CA ARG A 71 11.97 5.67 -3.24
C ARG A 71 10.50 5.24 -3.20
N LEU A 72 9.66 5.79 -4.07
CA LEU A 72 8.25 5.42 -4.18
C LEU A 72 8.10 3.93 -4.51
N GLU A 73 8.85 3.41 -5.49
CA GLU A 73 8.79 2.01 -5.87
C GLU A 73 9.24 1.08 -4.72
N TYR A 74 10.29 1.45 -4.00
CA TYR A 74 10.73 0.69 -2.82
C TYR A 74 9.70 0.73 -1.70
N THR A 75 9.11 1.90 -1.42
CA THR A 75 8.05 2.02 -0.43
C THR A 75 6.83 1.20 -0.79
N ILE A 76 6.40 1.21 -2.06
CA ILE A 76 5.28 0.37 -2.54
C ILE A 76 5.58 -1.11 -2.29
N LYS A 77 6.75 -1.60 -2.71
CA LYS A 77 7.15 -3.00 -2.45
C LYS A 77 7.15 -3.36 -0.97
N GLY A 78 7.63 -2.46 -0.11
CA GLY A 78 7.59 -2.66 1.34
C GLY A 78 6.17 -2.69 1.92
N LEU A 79 5.28 -1.85 1.41
CA LEU A 79 3.86 -1.84 1.81
C LEU A 79 3.14 -3.10 1.36
N ASP A 80 3.39 -3.59 0.13
CA ASP A 80 2.78 -4.82 -0.37
C ASP A 80 3.18 -6.01 0.51
N ILE A 81 4.47 -6.14 0.86
CA ILE A 81 4.95 -7.16 1.79
C ILE A 81 4.30 -7.01 3.17
N THR A 82 4.16 -5.78 3.66
CA THR A 82 3.51 -5.53 4.95
C THR A 82 2.03 -5.90 4.91
N SER A 83 1.34 -5.57 3.83
CA SER A 83 -0.07 -5.89 3.61
C SER A 83 -0.28 -7.40 3.53
N GLU A 84 0.57 -8.11 2.81
CA GLU A 84 0.53 -9.58 2.73
C GLU A 84 0.74 -10.22 4.11
N ASN A 85 1.74 -9.75 4.87
CA ASN A 85 2.00 -10.26 6.22
C ASN A 85 0.85 -9.95 7.20
N LEU A 86 0.25 -8.77 7.11
CA LEU A 86 -0.91 -8.39 7.94
C LEU A 86 -2.13 -9.23 7.58
N GLN A 87 -2.42 -9.43 6.30
CA GLN A 87 -3.52 -10.28 5.84
C GLN A 87 -3.31 -11.74 6.26
N ALA A 88 -2.08 -12.26 6.18
CA ALA A 88 -1.76 -13.60 6.64
C ALA A 88 -1.90 -13.75 8.16
N ALA A 89 -1.51 -12.72 8.93
CA ALA A 89 -1.72 -12.69 10.38
C ALA A 89 -3.21 -12.61 10.74
N GLU A 90 -3.98 -11.79 10.03
CA GLU A 90 -5.43 -11.68 10.19
C GLU A 90 -6.14 -13.00 9.86
N SER A 91 -5.79 -13.64 8.73
CA SER A 91 -6.28 -14.96 8.35
C SER A 91 -5.93 -16.00 9.42
N LYS A 92 -4.71 -16.01 9.96
CA LYS A 92 -4.37 -16.93 11.07
C LYS A 92 -5.25 -16.73 12.30
N ILE A 93 -5.54 -15.50 12.69
CA ILE A 93 -6.40 -15.22 13.84
C ILE A 93 -7.83 -15.67 13.52
N ARG A 94 -8.41 -15.15 12.44
CA ARG A 94 -9.81 -15.37 12.09
C ARG A 94 -10.12 -16.82 11.69
N ASP A 95 -9.24 -17.47 10.95
CA ASP A 95 -9.47 -18.81 10.42
C ASP A 95 -9.17 -19.90 11.47
N THR A 96 -8.24 -19.66 12.40
CA THR A 96 -8.07 -20.55 13.57
C THR A 96 -9.29 -20.49 14.49
N ASP A 97 -9.82 -19.29 14.72
CA ASP A 97 -11.02 -19.10 15.53
C ASP A 97 -12.25 -19.75 14.87
N MET A 98 -12.41 -19.60 13.54
CA MET A 98 -13.46 -20.30 12.78
C MET A 98 -13.35 -21.82 12.90
N ALA A 99 -12.15 -22.39 12.84
CA ALA A 99 -11.97 -23.83 13.00
C ALA A 99 -12.41 -24.31 14.40
N SER A 100 -12.08 -23.57 15.45
CA SER A 100 -12.51 -23.86 16.83
C SER A 100 -14.03 -23.76 16.97
N GLU A 101 -14.63 -22.68 16.46
CA GLU A 101 -16.08 -22.45 16.50
C GLU A 101 -16.85 -23.53 15.71
N ILE A 102 -16.33 -24.00 14.57
CA ILE A 102 -16.96 -25.08 13.82
C ILE A 102 -16.88 -26.41 14.58
N VAL A 103 -15.77 -26.70 15.27
CA VAL A 103 -15.63 -27.90 16.11
C VAL A 103 -16.62 -27.83 17.29
N GLU A 104 -16.73 -26.68 17.94
CA GLU A 104 -17.66 -26.48 19.03
C GLU A 104 -19.13 -26.57 18.57
N LEU A 105 -19.46 -25.94 17.43
CA LEU A 105 -20.76 -26.06 16.79
C LEU A 105 -21.08 -27.53 16.45
N THR A 106 -20.14 -28.25 15.85
CA THR A 106 -20.31 -29.68 15.50
C THR A 106 -20.48 -30.54 16.74
N LYS A 107 -19.69 -30.30 17.79
CA LYS A 107 -19.83 -30.98 19.09
C LYS A 107 -21.21 -30.73 19.69
N ASN A 108 -21.69 -29.50 19.65
CA ASN A 108 -23.01 -29.13 20.15
C ASN A 108 -24.13 -29.78 19.34
N GLN A 109 -23.99 -29.87 18.01
CA GLN A 109 -24.93 -30.59 17.13
C GLN A 109 -24.95 -32.09 17.42
N VAL A 110 -23.78 -32.72 17.58
CA VAL A 110 -23.68 -34.13 17.94
C VAL A 110 -24.28 -34.37 19.33
N LEU A 111 -24.04 -33.48 20.31
CA LEU A 111 -24.64 -33.57 21.64
C LEU A 111 -26.16 -33.44 21.61
N THR A 112 -26.71 -32.53 20.80
CA THR A 112 -28.18 -32.39 20.68
C THR A 112 -28.81 -33.59 19.97
N GLN A 113 -28.18 -34.11 18.92
CA GLN A 113 -28.64 -35.32 18.24
C GLN A 113 -28.50 -36.57 19.13
N SER A 114 -27.41 -36.68 19.89
CA SER A 114 -27.21 -37.77 20.86
C SER A 114 -28.16 -37.65 22.04
N GLY A 115 -28.44 -36.44 22.53
CA GLY A 115 -29.39 -36.19 23.61
C GLY A 115 -30.81 -36.56 23.24
N THR A 116 -31.24 -36.26 22.01
CA THR A 116 -32.55 -36.68 21.50
C THR A 116 -32.64 -38.20 21.30
N ALA A 117 -31.60 -38.84 20.77
CA ALA A 117 -31.53 -40.30 20.66
C ALA A 117 -31.48 -41.00 22.04
N MET A 118 -30.73 -40.45 23.00
CA MET A 118 -30.64 -40.94 24.38
C MET A 118 -31.98 -40.82 25.11
N LEU A 119 -32.69 -39.70 24.94
CA LEU A 119 -34.05 -39.53 25.48
C LEU A 119 -35.02 -40.55 24.88
N ALA A 120 -34.95 -40.80 23.57
CA ALA A 120 -35.78 -41.81 22.92
C ALA A 120 -35.48 -43.23 23.43
N GLN A 121 -34.19 -43.57 23.60
CA GLN A 121 -33.76 -44.87 24.13
C GLN A 121 -34.14 -45.05 25.60
N ALA A 122 -34.00 -44.01 26.42
CA ALA A 122 -34.41 -44.03 27.83
C ALA A 122 -35.93 -44.22 27.97
N ASN A 123 -36.72 -43.56 27.13
CA ASN A 123 -38.18 -43.74 27.13
C ASN A 123 -38.59 -45.17 26.73
N GLN A 124 -37.95 -45.77 25.72
CA GLN A 124 -38.20 -47.16 25.34
C GLN A 124 -37.84 -48.15 26.44
N SER A 125 -36.69 -47.99 27.11
CA SER A 125 -36.29 -48.89 28.19
C SER A 125 -37.25 -48.82 29.38
N THR A 126 -37.74 -47.63 29.76
CA THR A 126 -38.78 -47.51 30.80
C THR A 126 -40.09 -48.20 30.44
N GLN A 127 -40.51 -48.17 29.17
CA GLN A 127 -41.72 -48.90 28.73
C GLN A 127 -41.53 -50.42 28.76
N SER A 128 -40.35 -50.92 28.41
CA SER A 128 -40.04 -52.36 28.50
C SER A 128 -40.04 -52.87 29.94
N VAL A 129 -39.58 -52.06 30.91
CA VAL A 129 -39.64 -52.41 32.34
C VAL A 129 -41.08 -52.42 32.84
N LEU A 130 -41.90 -51.46 32.39
CA LEU A 130 -43.32 -51.41 32.77
C LEU A 130 -44.13 -52.58 32.20
N SER A 131 -43.72 -53.17 31.07
CA SER A 131 -44.35 -54.38 30.53
C SER A 131 -43.90 -55.67 31.22
N LEU A 132 -42.76 -55.65 31.94
CA LEU A 132 -42.26 -56.80 32.71
C LEU A 132 -42.84 -56.86 34.13
N LEU A 133 -43.48 -55.77 34.60
CA LEU A 133 -44.11 -55.66 35.92
C LEU A 133 -45.64 -55.84 35.89
N GLN A 134 -46.23 -56.09 34.71
CA GLN A 134 -47.62 -56.47 34.50
C GLN A 134 -47.72 -57.97 34.22
#